data_AF-A0AAW5LT53-F1
#
_entry.id   AF-A0AAW5LT53-F1
#
_cell.length_a   1.000
_cell.length_b   1.000
_cell.length_c   1.000
_cell.angle_alpha   90.00
_cell.angle_beta   90.00
_cell.angle_gamma   90.00
#
_symmetry.space_group_name_H-M   'P 1'
#
loop_
_entity.id
_entity.type
_entity.pdbx_description
1 polymer ?
#
loop_
_entity_poly.entity_id
_entity_poly.type
_entity_poly.pdbx_seq_one_letter_code
_entity_poly.pdbx_strand_id
1 'polypeptide(L)'
;MTEIQHLTVGSKDANITVEAFINFACPYCSHYFAAADEVLEPYINENKVQYIVKHFDKTKQRLLKGTVANIYLDYDDPEETFKIIRHLYETQDEWTLNFETIERKMEHELGLSPQKNADDRSLAIMQETFERGIKGVPTVFINDEKFEFNPVEDGKETIQEKLRNALESI
;
A
#
# COMPACT_ATOMS: atom_id res chain seq x y z
N MET A 1 2.63 19.74 15.64
CA MET A 1 2.68 18.96 14.39
C MET A 1 1.72 17.82 14.59
N THR A 2 0.69 17.71 13.77
CA THR A 2 -0.25 16.58 13.83
C THR A 2 0.53 15.32 13.47
N GLU A 3 0.43 14.28 14.28
CA GLU A 3 1.02 12.98 13.96
C GLU A 3 0.28 12.41 12.75
N ILE A 4 1.01 12.02 11.70
CA ILE A 4 0.42 11.45 10.48
C ILE A 4 0.21 9.97 10.70
N GLN A 5 -1.06 9.54 10.72
CA GLN A 5 -1.40 8.13 10.82
C GLN A 5 -1.08 7.43 9.50
N HIS A 6 -0.25 6.39 9.56
CA HIS A 6 0.01 5.50 8.43
C HIS A 6 -0.88 4.24 8.54
N LEU A 7 -1.17 3.63 7.39
CA LEU A 7 -1.84 2.34 7.35
C LEU A 7 -0.85 1.27 7.77
N THR A 8 -0.99 0.79 9.00
CA THR A 8 -0.03 -0.12 9.63
C THR A 8 -0.76 -1.34 10.18
N VAL A 9 -0.26 -2.53 9.84
CA VAL A 9 -0.70 -3.82 10.41
C VAL A 9 0.49 -4.52 11.07
N GLY A 10 0.21 -5.28 12.14
CA GLY A 10 1.24 -5.92 12.96
C GLY A 10 1.73 -5.09 14.15
N SER A 11 2.61 -5.68 14.94
CA SER A 11 3.07 -5.12 16.22
C SER A 11 3.94 -3.88 16.03
N LYS A 12 3.76 -2.86 16.88
CA LYS A 12 4.67 -1.70 16.95
C LYS A 12 6.06 -2.04 17.50
N ASP A 13 6.18 -3.18 18.20
CA ASP A 13 7.42 -3.68 18.77
C ASP A 13 8.11 -4.72 17.89
N ALA A 14 7.62 -4.91 16.65
CA ALA A 14 8.22 -5.82 15.68
C ALA A 14 9.65 -5.42 15.33
N ASN A 15 10.54 -6.41 15.19
CA ASN A 15 11.95 -6.17 14.85
C ASN A 15 12.18 -5.97 13.34
N ILE A 16 11.16 -6.25 12.52
CA ILE A 16 11.19 -6.04 11.07
C ILE A 16 10.10 -5.05 10.70
N THR A 17 10.49 -3.94 10.07
CA THR A 17 9.55 -2.98 9.46
C THR A 17 9.60 -3.13 7.96
N VAL A 18 8.45 -3.38 7.34
CA VAL A 18 8.28 -3.41 5.88
C VAL A 18 7.46 -2.19 5.48
N GLU A 19 8.03 -1.30 4.67
CA GLU A 19 7.35 -0.11 4.17
C GLU A 19 7.12 -0.24 2.65
N ALA A 20 5.87 -0.12 2.23
CA ALA A 20 5.51 -0.22 0.82
C ALA A 20 4.90 1.09 0.30
N PHE A 21 5.64 1.76 -0.59
CA PHE A 21 5.14 2.89 -1.37
C PHE A 21 4.43 2.35 -2.61
N ILE A 22 3.10 2.39 -2.58
CA ILE A 22 2.24 1.78 -3.60
C ILE A 22 1.17 2.75 -4.07
N ASN A 23 0.56 2.47 -5.21
CA ASN A 23 -0.66 3.15 -5.64
C ASN A 23 -1.74 2.09 -5.88
N PHE A 24 -2.93 2.29 -5.31
CA PHE A 24 -4.02 1.31 -5.36
C PHE A 24 -4.51 1.01 -6.79
N ALA A 25 -4.29 1.92 -7.75
CA ALA A 25 -4.64 1.71 -9.16
C ALA A 25 -3.48 1.20 -10.03
N CYS A 26 -2.31 0.93 -9.44
CA CYS A 26 -1.16 0.39 -10.16
C CYS A 26 -1.25 -1.14 -10.27
N PRO A 27 -1.16 -1.72 -11.48
CA PRO A 27 -1.24 -3.17 -11.66
C PRO A 27 -0.04 -3.90 -11.05
N TYR A 28 1.17 -3.35 -11.18
CA TYR A 28 2.37 -3.94 -10.57
C TYR A 28 2.34 -3.89 -9.03
N CYS A 29 1.67 -2.88 -8.45
CA CYS A 29 1.46 -2.85 -7.00
C CYS A 29 0.51 -3.96 -6.54
N SER A 30 -0.45 -4.38 -7.38
CA SER A 30 -1.33 -5.50 -7.07
C SER A 30 -0.55 -6.81 -6.93
N HIS A 31 0.40 -7.08 -7.84
CA HIS A 31 1.26 -8.26 -7.75
C HIS A 31 2.11 -8.26 -6.48
N TYR A 32 2.75 -7.13 -6.16
CA TYR A 32 3.53 -6.99 -4.93
C TYR A 32 2.64 -7.16 -3.70
N PHE A 33 1.48 -6.49 -3.66
CA PHE A 33 0.59 -6.54 -2.50
C PHE A 33 0.09 -7.97 -2.25
N ALA A 34 -0.32 -8.69 -3.29
CA ALA A 34 -0.73 -10.09 -3.18
C ALA A 34 0.41 -11.01 -2.71
N ALA A 35 1.66 -10.73 -3.11
CA ALA A 35 2.82 -11.47 -2.62
C ALA A 35 3.11 -11.15 -1.14
N ALA A 36 3.10 -9.88 -0.78
CA ALA A 36 3.35 -9.40 0.57
C ALA A 36 2.27 -9.88 1.56
N ASP A 37 1.00 -9.83 1.18
CA ASP A 37 -0.11 -10.28 2.02
C ASP A 37 0.07 -11.73 2.47
N GLU A 38 0.42 -12.63 1.53
CA GLU A 38 0.64 -14.05 1.81
C GLU A 38 1.96 -14.31 2.58
N VAL A 39 3.03 -13.59 2.25
CA VAL A 39 4.34 -13.84 2.87
C VAL A 39 4.44 -13.23 4.25
N LEU A 40 3.90 -12.04 4.46
CA LEU A 40 4.04 -11.29 5.72
C LEU A 40 3.06 -11.76 6.79
N GLU A 41 1.90 -12.31 6.43
CA GLU A 41 0.87 -12.78 7.38
C GLU A 41 1.43 -13.64 8.55
N PRO A 42 2.21 -14.72 8.32
CA PRO A 42 2.76 -15.50 9.43
C PRO A 42 3.71 -14.69 10.32
N TYR A 43 4.51 -13.78 9.75
CA TYR A 43 5.43 -12.95 10.52
C TYR A 43 4.72 -11.84 11.31
N ILE A 44 3.62 -11.31 10.76
CA ILE A 44 2.73 -10.37 11.46
C ILE A 44 2.07 -11.07 12.65
N ASN A 45 1.53 -12.27 12.45
CA ASN A 45 0.91 -13.09 13.51
C ASN A 45 1.90 -13.48 14.62
N GLU A 46 3.18 -13.64 14.28
CA GLU A 46 4.28 -13.88 15.23
C GLU A 46 4.84 -12.59 15.85
N ASN A 47 4.26 -11.42 15.57
CA ASN A 47 4.74 -10.09 16.00
C ASN A 47 6.17 -9.74 15.56
N LYS A 48 6.67 -10.38 14.51
CA LYS A 48 8.01 -10.13 13.94
C LYS A 48 8.02 -9.00 12.91
N VAL A 49 6.91 -8.81 12.19
CA VAL A 49 6.78 -7.79 11.14
C VAL A 49 5.75 -6.74 11.52
N GLN A 50 6.13 -5.48 11.33
CA GLN A 50 5.24 -4.34 11.17
C GLN A 50 5.18 -3.99 9.67
N TYR A 51 4.00 -4.07 9.06
CA TYR A 51 3.82 -3.73 7.66
C TYR A 51 3.11 -2.38 7.52
N ILE A 52 3.74 -1.45 6.81
CA ILE A 52 3.30 -0.07 6.62
C ILE A 52 3.04 0.18 5.14
N VAL A 53 1.79 0.48 4.80
CA VAL A 53 1.36 0.79 3.44
C VAL A 53 1.25 2.31 3.26
N LYS A 54 2.05 2.85 2.36
CA LYS A 54 2.12 4.28 2.04
C LYS A 54 1.60 4.52 0.63
N HIS A 55 0.38 5.04 0.51
CA HIS A 55 -0.17 5.40 -0.80
C HIS A 55 0.59 6.59 -1.38
N PHE A 56 1.22 6.38 -2.54
CA PHE A 56 1.91 7.43 -3.27
C PHE A 56 1.03 7.97 -4.40
N ASP A 57 0.60 9.22 -4.27
CA ASP A 57 -0.15 9.94 -5.29
C ASP A 57 0.68 10.14 -6.56
N LYS A 58 0.07 9.83 -7.71
CA LYS A 58 0.70 9.94 -9.03
C LYS A 58 -0.23 10.61 -10.01
N THR A 59 0.34 11.43 -10.88
CA THR A 59 -0.40 12.24 -11.86
C THR A 59 -0.75 11.50 -13.15
N LYS A 60 -0.29 10.25 -13.33
CA LYS A 60 -0.66 9.43 -14.50
C LYS A 60 -2.16 9.13 -14.45
N GLN A 61 -2.84 9.23 -15.58
CA GLN A 61 -4.30 9.13 -15.68
C GLN A 61 -4.92 7.91 -15.00
N ARG A 62 -4.32 6.71 -15.12
CA ARG A 62 -4.78 5.50 -14.39
C ARG A 62 -4.58 5.63 -12.88
N LEU A 63 -3.43 6.14 -12.45
CA LEU A 63 -3.03 6.17 -11.03
C LEU A 63 -3.78 7.21 -10.20
N LEU A 64 -4.31 8.25 -10.85
CA LEU A 64 -5.20 9.22 -10.19
C LEU A 64 -6.43 8.56 -9.55
N LYS A 65 -6.92 7.43 -10.08
CA LYS A 65 -8.05 6.70 -9.48
C LYS A 65 -7.66 6.09 -8.14
N GLY A 66 -6.40 5.67 -8.00
CA GLY A 66 -5.86 5.21 -6.73
C GLY A 66 -5.79 6.33 -5.69
N THR A 67 -5.42 7.54 -6.12
CA THR A 67 -5.44 8.74 -5.27
C THR A 67 -6.86 9.06 -4.81
N VAL A 68 -7.86 8.97 -5.71
CA VAL A 68 -9.27 9.11 -5.32
C VAL A 68 -9.66 8.05 -4.30
N ALA A 69 -9.34 6.77 -4.52
CA ALA A 69 -9.63 5.72 -3.54
C ALA A 69 -9.00 6.02 -2.16
N ASN A 70 -7.73 6.45 -2.13
CA ASN A 70 -7.00 6.78 -0.89
C ASN A 70 -7.66 7.88 -0.04
N ILE A 71 -8.41 8.80 -0.67
CA ILE A 71 -9.16 9.84 0.04
C ILE A 71 -10.23 9.24 0.96
N TYR A 72 -10.83 8.10 0.60
CA TYR A 72 -11.95 7.49 1.35
C TYR A 72 -11.49 6.46 2.40
N LEU A 73 -10.26 5.96 2.31
CA LEU A 73 -9.78 4.89 3.18
C LEU A 73 -9.45 5.38 4.59
N ASP A 74 -10.02 4.72 5.59
CA ASP A 74 -9.93 5.07 7.01
C ASP A 74 -8.71 4.41 7.68
N TYR A 75 -7.64 5.18 7.86
CA TYR A 75 -6.40 4.65 8.44
C TYR A 75 -6.46 4.52 9.97
N ASP A 76 -7.54 4.98 10.61
CA ASP A 76 -7.78 4.77 12.05
C ASP A 76 -8.35 3.36 12.34
N ASP A 77 -8.89 2.68 11.31
CA ASP A 77 -9.24 1.25 11.32
C ASP A 77 -8.38 0.48 10.29
N PRO A 78 -7.10 0.20 10.61
CA PRO A 78 -6.16 -0.37 9.66
C PRO A 78 -6.55 -1.79 9.22
N GLU A 79 -7.14 -2.60 10.11
CA GLU A 79 -7.53 -3.98 9.80
C GLU A 79 -8.66 -4.02 8.77
N GLU A 80 -9.69 -3.20 8.95
CA GLU A 80 -10.80 -3.12 7.98
C GLU A 80 -10.35 -2.47 6.67
N THR A 81 -9.58 -1.39 6.75
CA THR A 81 -9.03 -0.73 5.56
C THR A 81 -8.13 -1.66 4.75
N PHE A 82 -7.36 -2.54 5.40
CA PHE A 82 -6.54 -3.51 4.69
C PHE A 82 -7.38 -4.55 3.91
N LYS A 83 -8.53 -4.98 4.45
CA LYS A 83 -9.49 -5.84 3.72
C LYS A 83 -10.09 -5.09 2.52
N ILE A 84 -10.42 -3.81 2.68
CA ILE A 84 -10.91 -2.99 1.57
C ILE A 84 -9.84 -2.87 0.48
N ILE A 85 -8.57 -2.67 0.84
CA ILE A 85 -7.47 -2.60 -0.13
C ILE A 85 -7.27 -3.93 -0.86
N ARG A 86 -7.36 -5.08 -0.17
CA ARG A 86 -7.38 -6.40 -0.82
C ARG A 86 -8.47 -6.46 -1.89
N HIS A 87 -9.70 -6.11 -1.52
CA HIS A 87 -10.84 -6.11 -2.46
C HIS A 87 -10.64 -5.13 -3.63
N LEU A 88 -10.08 -3.94 -3.38
CA LEU A 88 -9.75 -2.98 -4.44
C LEU A 88 -8.71 -3.55 -5.40
N TYR A 89 -7.68 -4.25 -4.92
CA TYR A 89 -6.70 -4.89 -5.79
C TYR A 89 -7.28 -6.07 -6.58
N GLU A 90 -8.13 -6.90 -5.97
CA GLU A 90 -8.82 -8.01 -6.63
C GLU A 90 -9.75 -7.54 -7.76
N THR A 91 -10.40 -6.40 -7.58
CA THR A 91 -11.36 -5.81 -8.52
C THR A 91 -10.78 -4.64 -9.32
N GLN A 92 -9.45 -4.49 -9.39
CA GLN A 92 -8.79 -3.27 -9.87
C GLN A 92 -9.26 -2.80 -11.26
N ASP A 93 -9.47 -3.73 -12.19
CA ASP A 93 -9.87 -3.39 -13.56
C ASP A 93 -11.33 -2.91 -13.67
N GLU A 94 -12.17 -3.19 -12.66
CA GLU A 94 -13.58 -2.79 -12.63
C GLU A 94 -13.76 -1.32 -12.28
N TRP A 95 -12.94 -0.79 -11.37
CA TRP A 95 -13.11 0.57 -10.84
C TRP A 95 -12.10 1.59 -11.36
N THR A 96 -11.00 1.16 -11.98
CA THR A 96 -10.00 2.09 -12.54
C THR A 96 -10.40 2.73 -13.88
N LEU A 97 -11.59 2.43 -14.39
CA LEU A 97 -12.10 2.86 -15.70
C LEU A 97 -12.21 4.39 -15.82
N ASN A 98 -12.85 5.04 -14.85
CA ASN A 98 -13.07 6.48 -14.82
C ASN A 98 -13.34 6.95 -13.37
N PHE A 99 -13.46 8.26 -13.16
CA PHE A 99 -13.64 8.84 -11.82
C PHE A 99 -15.01 8.52 -11.20
N GLU A 100 -16.08 8.57 -11.99
CA GLU A 100 -17.44 8.25 -11.53
C GLU A 100 -17.52 6.80 -11.00
N THR A 101 -16.87 5.84 -11.66
CA THR A 101 -16.88 4.45 -11.22
C THR A 101 -16.18 4.28 -9.87
N ILE A 102 -15.01 4.90 -9.65
CA ILE A 102 -14.33 4.78 -8.36
C ILE A 102 -15.09 5.53 -7.25
N GLU A 103 -15.60 6.73 -7.52
CA GLU A 103 -16.43 7.47 -6.55
C GLU A 103 -17.64 6.64 -6.13
N ARG A 104 -18.37 6.05 -7.10
CA ARG A 104 -19.50 5.15 -6.82
C ARG A 104 -19.07 3.93 -6.02
N LYS A 105 -17.93 3.31 -6.34
CA LYS A 105 -17.44 2.15 -5.59
C LYS A 105 -17.13 2.52 -4.15
N MET A 106 -16.44 3.64 -3.91
CA MET A 106 -16.09 4.06 -2.55
C MET A 106 -17.34 4.44 -1.74
N GLU A 107 -18.27 5.21 -2.32
CA GLU A 107 -19.43 5.74 -1.59
C GLU A 107 -20.59 4.75 -1.46
N HIS A 108 -20.95 4.05 -2.55
CA HIS A 108 -22.17 3.27 -2.61
C HIS A 108 -21.95 1.77 -2.42
N GLU A 109 -20.86 1.22 -2.95
CA GLU A 109 -20.57 -0.21 -2.78
C GLU A 109 -19.88 -0.49 -1.44
N LEU A 110 -18.90 0.34 -1.07
CA LEU A 110 -18.13 0.19 0.16
C LEU A 110 -18.67 1.03 1.33
N GLY A 111 -19.59 1.98 1.08
CA GLY A 111 -20.21 2.78 2.13
C GLY A 111 -19.24 3.75 2.85
N LEU A 112 -18.13 4.12 2.20
CA LEU A 112 -17.10 4.97 2.79
C LEU A 112 -17.40 6.45 2.55
N SER A 113 -16.80 7.30 3.38
CA SER A 113 -16.83 8.75 3.24
C SER A 113 -15.41 9.32 3.13
N PRO A 114 -15.21 10.47 2.46
CA PRO A 114 -13.91 11.11 2.40
C PRO A 114 -13.33 11.40 3.79
N GLN A 115 -12.05 11.07 3.97
CA GLN A 115 -11.33 11.27 5.22
C GLN A 115 -10.74 12.67 5.31
N LYS A 116 -10.96 13.34 6.45
CA LYS A 116 -10.49 14.73 6.66
C LYS A 116 -8.97 14.88 6.66
N ASN A 117 -8.25 13.82 7.04
CA ASN A 117 -6.79 13.79 7.12
C ASN A 117 -6.12 13.26 5.84
N ALA A 118 -6.89 13.00 4.77
CA ALA A 118 -6.34 12.43 3.53
C ALA A 118 -5.29 13.35 2.89
N ASP A 119 -5.56 14.66 2.82
CA ASP A 119 -4.65 15.62 2.22
C ASP A 119 -3.32 15.73 2.99
N ASP A 120 -3.38 15.83 4.32
CA ASP A 120 -2.20 15.89 5.19
C ASP A 120 -1.34 14.62 5.06
N ARG A 121 -1.99 13.45 5.01
CA ARG A 121 -1.34 12.16 4.74
C ARG A 121 -0.65 12.14 3.37
N SER A 122 -1.36 12.55 2.32
CA SER A 122 -0.83 12.60 0.96
C SER A 122 0.38 13.53 0.84
N LEU A 123 0.33 14.71 1.47
CA LEU A 123 1.44 15.65 1.51
C LEU A 123 2.67 15.08 2.22
N ALA A 124 2.47 14.44 3.38
CA ALA A 124 3.55 13.81 4.13
C ALA A 124 4.23 12.68 3.35
N ILE A 125 3.45 11.80 2.72
CA ILE A 125 4.00 10.71 1.89
C ILE A 125 4.73 11.28 0.67
N MET A 126 4.19 12.32 0.03
CA MET A 126 4.85 12.97 -1.10
C MET A 126 6.20 13.59 -0.69
N GLN A 127 6.26 14.25 0.46
CA GLN A 127 7.51 14.79 1.00
C GLN A 127 8.53 13.67 1.27
N GLU A 128 8.12 12.60 1.94
CA GLU A 128 9.00 11.46 2.21
C GLU A 128 9.52 10.81 0.93
N THR A 129 8.67 10.63 -0.09
CA THR A 129 9.11 10.07 -1.38
C THR A 129 10.15 10.95 -2.06
N PHE A 130 10.05 12.27 -1.93
CA PHE A 130 11.04 13.21 -2.44
C PHE A 130 12.37 13.08 -1.68
N GLU A 131 12.33 13.08 -0.35
CA GLU A 131 13.51 12.96 0.52
C GLU A 131 14.26 11.64 0.29
N ARG A 132 13.54 10.54 0.11
CA ARG A 132 14.09 9.20 -0.17
C ARG A 132 14.43 8.97 -1.65
N GLY A 133 14.16 9.92 -2.53
CA GLY A 133 14.41 9.80 -3.96
C GLY A 133 13.56 8.74 -4.68
N ILE A 134 12.39 8.41 -4.15
CA ILE A 134 11.46 7.42 -4.69
C ILE A 134 10.78 7.98 -5.94
N LYS A 135 11.05 7.38 -7.10
CA LYS A 135 10.52 7.83 -8.39
C LYS A 135 9.30 7.03 -8.86
N GLY A 136 9.16 5.79 -8.39
CA GLY A 136 8.22 4.82 -8.92
C GLY A 136 7.39 4.14 -7.84
N VAL A 137 6.40 3.39 -8.29
CA VAL A 137 5.63 2.45 -7.47
C VAL A 137 5.55 1.11 -8.23
N PRO A 138 5.54 -0.04 -7.54
CA PRO A 138 5.83 -0.18 -6.11
C PRO A 138 7.30 0.16 -5.80
N THR A 139 7.58 0.64 -4.59
CA THR A 139 8.93 0.72 -4.01
C THR A 139 8.83 0.31 -2.55
N VAL A 140 9.72 -0.56 -2.11
CA VAL A 140 9.59 -1.27 -0.85
C VAL A 140 10.90 -1.18 -0.08
N PHE A 141 10.80 -1.05 1.23
CA PHE A 141 11.93 -1.08 2.14
C PHE A 141 11.68 -2.11 3.25
N ILE A 142 12.75 -2.77 3.70
CA ILE A 142 12.75 -3.66 4.84
C ILE A 142 13.85 -3.15 5.77
N ASN A 143 13.50 -2.72 6.98
CA ASN A 143 14.42 -2.09 7.94
C ASN A 143 15.27 -0.97 7.30
N ASP A 144 14.62 -0.02 6.62
CA ASP A 144 15.23 1.09 5.87
C ASP A 144 16.09 0.71 4.65
N GLU A 145 16.37 -0.58 4.44
CA GLU A 145 17.06 -1.06 3.24
C GLU A 145 16.08 -1.28 2.09
N LYS A 146 16.44 -0.79 0.90
CA LYS A 146 15.58 -0.92 -0.28
C LYS A 146 15.49 -2.40 -0.70
N PHE A 147 14.28 -2.93 -0.75
CA PHE A 147 14.01 -4.27 -1.22
C PHE A 147 14.11 -4.31 -2.76
N GLU A 148 15.04 -5.11 -3.28
CA GLU A 148 15.34 -5.16 -4.70
C GLU A 148 14.49 -6.22 -5.42
N PHE A 149 13.59 -5.76 -6.29
CA PHE A 149 12.81 -6.56 -7.22
C PHE A 149 12.48 -5.73 -8.46
N ASN A 150 12.14 -6.40 -9.57
CA ASN A 150 11.70 -5.75 -10.80
C ASN A 150 10.17 -5.86 -10.91
N PRO A 151 9.40 -4.80 -10.65
CA PRO A 151 7.93 -4.89 -10.65
C PRO A 151 7.31 -5.25 -12.00
N VAL A 152 8.04 -5.06 -13.10
CA VAL A 152 7.55 -5.34 -14.47
C VAL A 152 7.80 -6.80 -14.86
N GLU A 153 8.91 -7.37 -14.41
CA GLU A 153 9.34 -8.72 -14.78
C GLU A 153 9.02 -9.77 -13.71
N ASP A 154 9.12 -9.40 -12.44
CA ASP A 154 8.86 -10.30 -11.32
C ASP A 154 7.35 -10.43 -11.11
N GLY A 155 6.83 -11.63 -11.37
CA GLY A 155 5.48 -12.00 -10.99
C GLY A 155 5.33 -12.22 -9.49
N LYS A 156 4.10 -12.50 -9.04
CA LYS A 156 3.76 -12.76 -7.63
C LYS A 156 4.72 -13.77 -6.99
N GLU A 157 4.90 -14.94 -7.59
CA GLU A 157 5.71 -16.04 -7.05
C GLU A 157 7.19 -15.65 -6.84
N THR A 158 7.78 -14.94 -7.80
CA THR A 158 9.16 -14.44 -7.70
C THR A 158 9.30 -13.39 -6.60
N ILE A 159 8.32 -12.49 -6.46
CA ILE A 159 8.30 -11.50 -5.38
C ILE A 159 8.20 -12.22 -4.02
N GLN A 160 7.37 -13.27 -3.93
CA GLN A 160 7.22 -14.04 -2.69
C GLN A 160 8.53 -14.71 -2.26
N GLU A 161 9.22 -15.36 -3.19
CA GLU A 161 10.52 -15.99 -2.91
C GLU A 161 11.54 -14.95 -2.42
N LYS A 162 11.65 -13.81 -3.11
CA LYS A 162 12.55 -12.72 -2.72
C LYS A 162 12.21 -12.16 -1.34
N LEU A 163 10.93 -11.96 -1.03
CA LEU A 163 10.49 -11.48 0.28
C LEU A 163 10.84 -12.48 1.38
N ARG A 164 10.58 -13.78 1.18
CA ARG A 164 10.94 -14.82 2.16
C ARG A 164 12.44 -14.83 2.43
N ASN A 165 13.27 -14.83 1.39
CA ASN A 165 14.72 -14.79 1.51
C ASN A 165 15.21 -13.54 2.27
N ALA A 166 14.60 -12.38 2.01
CA ALA A 166 14.94 -11.14 2.70
C ALA A 166 14.59 -11.18 4.19
N LEU A 167 13.41 -11.73 4.55
CA LEU A 167 12.96 -11.84 5.94
C LEU A 167 13.75 -12.88 6.74
N GLU A 168 14.13 -14.00 6.11
CA GLU A 168 14.93 -15.06 6.75
C GLU A 168 16.39 -14.65 7.00
N SER A 169 16.85 -13.58 6.33
CA SER A 169 18.21 -13.05 6.47
C SER A 169 18.36 -12.06 7.63
N ILE A 170 17.27 -11.76 8.36
CA ILE A 170 17.20 -10.81 9.49
C ILE A 170 17.09 -11.56 10.81
#